data_AF-A0A8J7UFT7-F1
#
_entry.id   AF-A0A8J7UFT7-F1
#
_cell.length_a   1.000
_cell.length_b   1.000
_cell.length_c   1.000
_cell.angle_alpha   90.00
_cell.angle_beta   90.00
_cell.angle_gamma   90.00
#
_symmetry.space_group_name_H-M   'P 1'
#
loop_
_entity.id
_entity.type
_entity.pdbx_description
1 polymer ?
#
loop_
_entity_poly.entity_id
_entity_poly.type
_entity_poly.pdbx_seq_one_letter_code
_entity_poly.pdbx_strand_id
1 'polypeptide(L)'
;GDTAFIYMGAPVSAIRYKCLVTETAIPYEYHDGNIRITQAMKMDLLEEYPQSFCTAARMRELGIRSVRGPRAASDAFLDYFAREGKAR
;
A
#
# COMPACT_ATOMS: atom_id res chain seq x y z
N GLY A 1 -6.97 -13.82 -1.36
CA GLY A 1 -6.79 -12.78 -0.33
C GLY A 1 -6.97 -11.42 -0.95
N ASP A 2 -6.92 -10.37 -0.14
CA ASP A 2 -7.05 -8.99 -0.60
C ASP A 2 -5.75 -8.50 -1.25
N THR A 3 -5.85 -7.50 -2.13
CA THR A 3 -4.67 -6.81 -2.66
C THR A 3 -4.37 -5.57 -1.83
N ALA A 4 -3.15 -5.48 -1.31
CA ALA A 4 -2.67 -4.31 -0.59
C ALA A 4 -1.70 -3.52 -1.47
N PHE A 5 -1.85 -2.20 -1.50
CA PHE A 5 -0.89 -1.29 -2.12
C PHE A 5 -0.14 -0.53 -1.02
N ILE A 6 1.20 -0.56 -1.06
CA ILE A 6 2.03 0.06 -0.04
C ILE A 6 2.46 1.45 -0.51
N TYR A 7 1.94 2.47 0.16
CA TYR A 7 2.42 3.84 0.07
C TYR A 7 3.63 4.04 0.98
N MET A 8 4.76 4.38 0.40
CA MET A 8 5.95 4.78 1.14
C MET A 8 5.88 6.29 1.39
N GLY A 9 5.96 6.69 2.66
CA GLY A 9 5.98 8.10 3.07
C GLY A 9 7.23 8.86 2.60
N ALA A 10 7.42 10.08 3.08
CA ALA A 10 8.61 10.87 2.75
C ALA A 10 9.91 10.11 3.13
N PRO A 11 10.98 10.21 2.32
CA PRO A 11 11.12 11.02 1.11
C PRO A 11 10.56 10.39 -0.17
N VAL A 12 10.09 9.14 -0.12
CA VAL A 12 9.63 8.38 -1.30
C VAL A 12 8.32 8.95 -1.86
N SER A 13 7.32 9.16 -0.99
CA SER A 13 6.02 9.76 -1.30
C SER A 13 5.33 9.16 -2.54
N ALA A 14 5.32 7.82 -2.65
CA ALA A 14 4.77 7.10 -3.78
C ALA A 14 4.31 5.68 -3.41
N ILE A 15 3.41 5.11 -4.21
CA ILE A 15 3.15 3.66 -4.18
C ILE A 15 4.37 2.92 -4.73
N ARG A 16 4.86 1.93 -3.98
CA ARG A 16 6.03 1.14 -4.36
C ARG A 16 5.73 -0.34 -4.57
N TYR A 17 4.71 -0.87 -3.90
CA TYR A 17 4.45 -2.30 -3.90
C TYR A 17 2.97 -2.60 -4.04
N LYS A 18 2.68 -3.67 -4.77
CA LYS A 18 1.40 -4.38 -4.75
C LYS A 18 1.64 -5.76 -4.17
N CYS A 19 0.88 -6.12 -3.15
CA CYS A 19 1.03 -7.37 -2.43
C CYS A 19 -0.30 -8.11 -2.36
N LEU A 20 -0.24 -9.44 -2.37
CA LEU A 20 -1.36 -10.31 -2.04
C LEU A 20 -1.32 -10.61 -0.54
N VAL A 21 -2.40 -10.29 0.16
CA VAL A 21 -2.57 -10.67 1.56
C VAL A 21 -2.88 -12.16 1.64
N THR A 22 -2.00 -12.91 2.29
CA THR A 22 -2.11 -14.38 2.41
C THR A 22 -2.68 -14.79 3.76
N GLU A 23 -2.42 -14.02 4.82
CA GLU A 23 -2.91 -14.31 6.17
C GLU A 23 -3.03 -13.01 6.97
N THR A 24 -4.09 -12.90 7.79
CA THR A 24 -4.41 -11.71 8.57
C THR A 24 -4.65 -12.07 10.04
N ALA A 25 -4.64 -11.06 10.91
CA ALA A 25 -4.96 -11.21 12.34
C ALA A 25 -4.02 -12.20 13.07
N ILE A 26 -2.79 -12.34 12.58
CA ILE A 26 -1.76 -13.15 13.23
C ILE A 26 -1.43 -12.48 14.57
N PRO A 27 -1.61 -13.15 15.72
CA PRO A 27 -1.24 -12.58 17.00
C PRO A 27 0.23 -12.16 17.00
N TYR A 28 0.50 -10.93 17.39
CA TYR A 28 1.85 -10.39 17.45
C TYR A 28 1.97 -9.50 18.67
N GLU A 29 3.04 -9.60 19.44
CA GLU A 29 3.25 -8.74 20.60
C GLU A 29 4.51 -7.93 20.41
N TYR A 30 4.33 -6.67 20.02
CA TYR A 30 5.41 -5.72 19.90
C TYR A 30 5.04 -4.40 20.54
N HIS A 31 5.98 -3.86 21.30
CA HIS A 31 5.85 -2.60 22.00
C HIS A 31 7.20 -1.88 21.98
N ASP A 32 7.29 -0.78 21.25
CA ASP A 32 8.28 0.26 21.52
C ASP A 32 7.53 1.47 22.08
N GLY A 33 8.21 2.35 22.82
CA GLY A 33 7.57 3.41 23.61
C GLY A 33 6.44 4.19 22.95
N ASN A 34 6.42 4.31 21.61
CA ASN A 34 5.37 5.03 20.88
C ASN A 34 4.41 4.14 20.07
N ILE A 35 4.68 2.84 19.92
CA ILE A 35 3.91 1.94 19.05
C ILE A 35 3.64 0.61 19.74
N ARG A 36 2.34 0.27 19.85
CA ARG A 36 1.87 -1.06 20.23
C ARG A 36 1.29 -1.77 19.01
N ILE A 37 1.85 -2.92 18.65
CA ILE A 37 1.35 -3.79 17.59
C ILE A 37 0.86 -5.07 18.25
N THR A 38 -0.42 -5.39 18.06
CA THR A 38 -1.07 -6.58 18.63
C THR A 38 -1.37 -7.66 17.58
N GLN A 39 -1.29 -7.29 16.29
CA GLN A 39 -1.60 -8.18 15.17
C GLN A 39 -0.70 -7.87 13.98
N ALA A 40 -0.32 -8.92 13.26
CA ALA A 40 0.46 -8.88 12.05
C ALA A 40 -0.33 -9.46 10.86
N MET A 41 0.19 -9.21 9.67
CA MET A 41 -0.33 -9.70 8.40
C MET A 41 0.82 -10.28 7.59
N LYS A 42 0.59 -11.43 6.95
CA LYS A 42 1.51 -12.02 5.98
C LYS A 42 1.04 -11.66 4.58
N MET A 43 1.99 -11.27 3.74
CA MET A 43 1.72 -10.88 2.37
C MET A 43 2.84 -11.36 1.44
N ASP A 44 2.46 -11.69 0.22
CA ASP A 44 3.39 -11.98 -0.86
C ASP A 44 3.49 -10.75 -1.78
N LEU A 45 4.71 -10.37 -2.13
CA LEU A 45 4.95 -9.31 -3.10
C LEU A 45 4.53 -9.79 -4.49
N LEU A 46 3.66 -9.02 -5.15
CA LEU A 46 3.26 -9.30 -6.54
C LEU A 46 4.06 -8.44 -7.52
N GLU A 47 4.16 -7.13 -7.25
CA GLU A 47 4.79 -6.18 -8.16
C GLU A 47 5.50 -5.06 -7.38
N GLU A 48 6.65 -4.63 -7.92
CA GLU A 48 7.35 -3.42 -7.51
C GLU A 48 7.22 -2.32 -8.56
N TYR A 49 7.00 -1.08 -8.12
CA TYR A 49 6.89 0.09 -8.97
C TYR A 49 8.03 1.07 -8.69
N PRO A 50 8.54 1.77 -9.72
CA PRO A 50 9.48 2.86 -9.51
C PRO A 50 8.78 4.01 -8.77
N GLN A 51 9.54 4.79 -7.99
CA GLN A 51 9.01 5.91 -7.22
C GLN A 51 8.27 6.95 -8.08
N SER A 52 8.62 7.06 -9.37
CA SER A 52 7.97 7.95 -10.33
C SER A 52 6.61 7.46 -10.83
N PHE A 53 6.25 6.18 -10.62
CA PHE A 53 5.06 5.58 -11.23
C PHE A 53 3.75 6.13 -10.67
N CYS A 54 3.60 6.16 -9.34
CA CYS A 54 2.38 6.66 -8.70
C CYS A 54 2.74 7.48 -7.46
N THR A 55 3.10 8.75 -7.71
CA THR A 55 3.50 9.72 -6.69
C THR A 55 2.30 10.21 -5.88
N ALA A 56 2.56 10.89 -4.77
CA ALA A 56 1.52 11.54 -3.96
C ALA A 56 0.66 12.54 -4.76
N ALA A 57 1.21 13.18 -5.80
CA ALA A 57 0.44 14.04 -6.70
C ALA A 57 -0.54 13.21 -7.53
N ARG A 58 -0.07 12.11 -8.14
CA ARG A 58 -0.89 11.20 -8.92
C ARG A 58 -1.98 10.54 -8.08
N MET A 59 -1.65 10.11 -6.86
CA MET A 59 -2.64 9.57 -5.92
C MET A 59 -3.78 10.56 -5.63
N ARG A 60 -3.47 11.85 -5.53
CA ARG A 60 -4.48 12.90 -5.28
C ARG A 60 -5.44 13.06 -6.45
N GLU A 61 -4.93 12.99 -7.69
CA GLU A 61 -5.75 12.96 -8.90
C GLU A 61 -6.65 11.72 -8.94
N LEU A 62 -6.16 10.58 -8.45
CA LEU A 62 -6.91 9.33 -8.34
C LEU A 62 -7.86 9.29 -7.13
N GLY A 63 -8.04 10.40 -6.40
CA GLY A 63 -9.00 10.50 -5.28
C GLY A 63 -8.44 10.13 -3.90
N ILE A 64 -7.14 9.86 -3.78
CA ILE A 64 -6.46 9.55 -2.52
C ILE A 64 -5.67 10.79 -2.05
N ARG A 65 -6.30 11.60 -1.19
CA ARG A 65 -5.71 12.86 -0.71
C ARG A 65 -4.62 12.69 0.35
N SER A 66 -4.76 11.70 1.22
CA SER A 66 -3.80 11.41 2.29
C SER A 66 -3.87 9.95 2.71
N VAL A 67 -2.74 9.40 3.13
CA VAL A 67 -2.63 8.07 3.73
C VAL A 67 -2.13 8.25 5.16
N ARG A 68 -3.00 8.01 6.15
CA ARG A 68 -2.69 8.09 7.59
C ARG A 68 -2.82 6.73 8.30
N GLY A 69 -3.15 5.70 7.53
CA GLY A 69 -3.40 4.34 8.00
C GLY A 69 -3.98 3.49 6.87
N PRO A 70 -4.26 2.20 7.15
CA PRO A 70 -4.90 1.30 6.19
C PRO A 70 -6.24 1.87 5.73
N ARG A 71 -6.50 1.82 4.42
CA ARG A 71 -7.74 2.31 3.82
C ARG A 71 -8.05 1.58 2.52
N ALA A 72 -9.33 1.59 2.15
CA ALA A 72 -9.74 1.19 0.81
C ALA A 72 -9.19 2.15 -0.25
N ALA A 73 -8.83 1.58 -1.39
CA ALA A 73 -8.52 2.32 -2.61
C ALA A 73 -9.82 2.86 -3.25
N SER A 74 -9.69 3.92 -4.04
CA SER A 74 -10.77 4.40 -4.92
C SER A 74 -10.83 3.59 -6.21
N ASP A 75 -11.99 3.55 -6.86
CA ASP A 75 -12.15 2.86 -8.15
C ASP A 75 -11.18 3.42 -9.21
N ALA A 76 -11.03 4.74 -9.28
CA ALA A 76 -10.07 5.39 -10.19
C ALA A 76 -8.62 4.92 -9.97
N PHE A 77 -8.25 4.67 -8.71
CA PHE A 77 -6.93 4.13 -8.38
C PHE A 77 -6.81 2.67 -8.86
N LEU A 78 -7.80 1.84 -8.58
CA LEU A 78 -7.79 0.44 -9.01
C LEU A 78 -7.74 0.32 -10.55
N ASP A 79 -8.53 1.14 -11.25
CA ASP A 79 -8.53 1.22 -12.71
C ASP A 79 -7.16 1.62 -13.28
N TYR A 80 -6.48 2.58 -12.64
CA TYR A 80 -5.13 2.98 -13.04
C TYR A 80 -4.15 1.81 -12.97
N PHE A 81 -4.15 1.06 -11.86
CA PHE A 81 -3.26 -0.11 -11.72
C PHE A 81 -3.69 -1.30 -12.59
N ALA A 82 -4.98 -1.46 -12.91
CA ALA A 82 -5.42 -2.52 -13.82
C ALA A 82 -4.96 -2.27 -15.27
N ARG A 83 -4.87 -1.00 -15.69
CA ARG A 83 -4.47 -0.60 -17.06
C ARG A 83 -2.97 -0.43 -17.22
N GLU A 84 -2.34 0.26 -16.27
CA GLU A 84 -0.94 0.70 -16.34
C GLU A 84 -0.01 -0.14 -15.46
N GLY A 85 -0.55 -0.85 -14.47
CA GLY A 85 0.19 -1.64 -13.48
C GLY A 85 0.60 -3.00 -14.01
N LYS A 86 1.33 -3.03 -15.12
CA LYS A 86 2.17 -4.17 -15.49
C LYS A 86 3.62 -3.70 -15.52
N ALA A 87 4.25 -3.68 -14.35
CA ALA A 87 5.71 -3.57 -14.32
C ALA A 87 6.29 -4.88 -14.87
N ARG A 88 7.24 -4.77 -15.80
CA ARG A 88 8.05 -5.88 -16.31
C ARG A 88 8.95 -6.45 -15.22
#